data_AF-A0A3M7FBA0-F1
#
_entry.id   AF-A0A3M7FBA0-F1
#
_cell.length_a   1.000
_cell.length_b   1.000
_cell.length_c   1.000
_cell.angle_alpha   90.00
_cell.angle_beta   90.00
_cell.angle_gamma   90.00
#
_symmetry.space_group_name_H-M   'P 1'
#
loop_
_entity.id
_entity.type
_entity.pdbx_description
1 polymer ?
#
loop_
_entity_poly.entity_id
_entity_poly.type
_entity_poly.pdbx_seq_one_letter_code
_entity_poly.pdbx_strand_id
1 'polypeptide(L)'
;MSQAPRSGCIPLLFHHEFYKRVLNRTKKIDLVGVDISKKALALSKHNQRLQLEAPPRCDVADSPRLHSLSNIRFIAGDVLKDPGEADNVCNALYQVWGDKDPLTCDVLLSNPPYVSSKSFRTVTAPSVRHYEPKLALVPSCLTNSDQVADGDAFYPKILNLAKQLESNIILLEVADIEQAVRVASMAMEQSLWAGVEIWRDEPDGDSSQLTQIDVNGSLVTVKGSGHGRSVFAYRREGSKWLGLSHDEY
;
A
#
# COMPACT_ATOMS: atom_id res chain seq x y z
N MET A 1 14.65 -1.36 19.94
CA MET A 1 14.60 -0.58 18.68
C MET A 1 13.49 -1.16 17.83
N SER A 2 12.27 -0.66 17.98
CA SER A 2 11.14 -1.01 17.11
C SER A 2 10.90 0.21 16.22
N GLN A 3 11.31 0.14 14.96
CA GLN A 3 11.09 1.20 13.98
C GLN A 3 9.76 0.95 13.28
N ALA A 4 8.88 1.94 13.38
CA ALA A 4 7.63 2.08 12.63
C ALA A 4 7.78 1.73 11.12
N PRO A 5 6.70 1.32 10.43
CA PRO A 5 6.64 0.89 9.02
C PRO A 5 7.11 1.91 7.94
N ARG A 6 7.74 3.03 8.34
CA ARG A 6 8.20 4.11 7.46
C ARG A 6 9.70 4.05 7.12
N SER A 7 10.26 2.85 7.03
CA SER A 7 11.69 2.64 6.73
C SER A 7 11.96 2.29 5.26
N GLY A 8 10.94 2.41 4.39
CA GLY A 8 10.99 1.94 3.01
C GLY A 8 10.83 0.42 2.89
N CYS A 9 10.28 -0.23 3.93
CA CYS A 9 10.15 -1.68 4.00
C CYS A 9 9.33 -2.25 2.86
N ILE A 10 8.20 -1.64 2.49
CA ILE A 10 7.32 -2.16 1.42
C ILE A 10 8.04 -2.18 0.06
N PRO A 11 8.57 -1.05 -0.49
CA PRO A 11 9.26 -1.10 -1.79
C PRO A 11 10.48 -2.03 -1.80
N LEU A 12 11.28 -2.02 -0.73
CA LEU A 12 12.50 -2.84 -0.66
C LEU A 12 12.20 -4.34 -0.51
N LEU A 13 11.20 -4.71 0.30
CA LEU A 13 10.78 -6.10 0.45
C LEU A 13 10.08 -6.59 -0.83
N PHE A 14 9.23 -5.78 -1.43
CA PHE A 14 8.57 -6.12 -2.70
C PHE A 14 9.60 -6.39 -3.79
N HIS A 15 10.62 -5.53 -3.92
CA HIS A 15 11.75 -5.76 -4.83
C HIS A 15 12.42 -7.12 -4.57
N HIS A 16 12.77 -7.41 -3.32
CA HIS A 16 13.42 -8.65 -2.94
C HIS A 16 12.58 -9.88 -3.31
N GLU A 17 11.31 -9.88 -2.91
CA GLU A 17 10.40 -11.01 -3.09
C GLU A 17 9.99 -11.20 -4.56
N PHE A 18 9.86 -10.11 -5.34
CA PHE A 18 9.62 -10.16 -6.78
C PHE A 18 10.76 -10.91 -7.49
N TYR A 19 12.02 -10.50 -7.28
CA TYR A 19 13.16 -11.13 -7.94
C TYR A 19 13.51 -12.52 -7.40
N LYS A 20 13.02 -12.88 -6.21
CA LYS A 20 13.11 -14.24 -5.69
C LYS A 20 12.14 -15.19 -6.38
N ARG A 21 10.92 -14.73 -6.71
CA ARG A 21 9.87 -15.55 -7.34
C ARG A 21 9.91 -15.52 -8.87
N VAL A 22 10.31 -14.41 -9.48
CA VAL A 22 10.35 -14.28 -10.94
C VAL A 22 11.62 -14.93 -11.48
N LEU A 23 11.46 -16.14 -12.00
CA LEU A 23 12.54 -16.91 -12.65
C LEU A 23 13.07 -16.24 -13.91
N ASN A 24 12.24 -15.44 -14.60
CA ASN A 24 12.63 -14.68 -15.78
C ASN A 24 13.37 -13.38 -15.39
N ARG A 25 14.69 -13.45 -15.33
CA ARG A 25 15.59 -12.37 -14.89
C ARG A 25 15.66 -11.16 -15.83
N THR A 26 14.82 -11.06 -16.85
CA THR A 26 14.81 -9.94 -17.82
C THR A 26 13.87 -8.81 -17.43
N LYS A 27 12.83 -9.07 -16.62
CA LYS A 27 11.85 -8.04 -16.25
C LYS A 27 12.44 -7.02 -15.27
N LYS A 28 12.23 -5.74 -15.59
CA LYS A 28 12.53 -4.60 -14.72
C LYS A 28 11.24 -4.13 -14.06
N ILE A 29 11.35 -3.61 -12.84
CA ILE A 29 10.24 -2.99 -12.12
C ILE A 29 10.64 -1.58 -11.72
N ASP A 30 9.72 -0.64 -11.87
CA ASP A 30 9.89 0.73 -11.39
C ASP A 30 9.14 0.88 -10.07
N LEU A 31 9.85 1.24 -9.01
CA LEU A 31 9.29 1.36 -7.67
C LEU A 31 9.47 2.78 -7.14
N VAL A 32 8.40 3.33 -6.59
CA VAL A 32 8.41 4.63 -5.92
C VAL A 32 7.82 4.48 -4.53
N GLY A 33 8.61 4.86 -3.51
CA GLY A 33 8.13 5.03 -2.15
C GLY A 33 7.79 6.50 -1.88
N VAL A 34 6.62 6.74 -1.30
CA VAL A 34 6.13 8.09 -0.97
C VAL A 34 5.93 8.20 0.54
N ASP A 35 6.46 9.26 1.15
CA ASP A 35 6.24 9.55 2.58
C ASP A 35 6.35 11.06 2.84
N ILE A 36 5.51 11.61 3.72
CA ILE A 36 5.57 13.03 4.12
C ILE A 36 6.80 13.33 5.01
N SER A 37 7.31 12.33 5.73
CA SER A 37 8.39 12.46 6.69
C SER A 37 9.75 12.44 6.02
N LYS A 38 10.45 13.59 6.01
CA LYS A 38 11.85 13.68 5.55
C LYS A 38 12.78 12.66 6.24
N LYS A 39 12.51 12.34 7.50
CA LYS A 39 13.28 11.33 8.26
C LYS A 39 13.04 9.91 7.72
N ALA A 40 11.79 9.57 7.42
CA ALA A 40 11.43 8.29 6.81
C ALA A 40 12.07 8.12 5.43
N LEU A 41 12.04 9.18 4.61
CA LEU A 41 12.70 9.18 3.30
C LEU A 41 14.22 9.02 3.41
N ALA A 42 14.86 9.74 4.35
CA ALA A 42 16.30 9.60 4.58
C ALA A 42 16.68 8.18 5.02
N LEU A 43 15.89 7.59 5.92
CA LEU A 43 16.06 6.21 6.38
C LEU A 43 15.85 5.19 5.25
N SER A 44 14.83 5.40 4.40
CA SER A 44 14.55 4.54 3.25
C SER A 44 15.71 4.54 2.24
N LYS A 45 16.24 5.72 1.94
CA LYS A 45 17.44 5.88 1.09
C LYS A 45 18.69 5.25 1.71
N HIS A 46 18.83 5.33 3.03
CA HIS A 46 19.91 4.66 3.74
C HIS A 46 19.79 3.13 3.63
N ASN A 47 18.60 2.58 3.85
CA ASN A 47 18.34 1.14 3.74
C ASN A 47 18.55 0.62 2.30
N GLN A 48 18.13 1.39 1.29
CA GLN A 48 18.40 1.07 -0.12
C GLN A 48 19.91 0.98 -0.40
N ARG A 49 20.69 1.95 0.08
CA ARG A 49 22.15 1.97 -0.08
C ARG A 49 22.82 0.78 0.60
N LEU A 50 22.40 0.42 1.82
CA LEU A 50 22.91 -0.78 2.49
C LEU A 50 22.66 -2.05 1.67
N GLN A 51 21.54 -2.15 0.94
CA GLN A 51 21.27 -3.29 0.06
C GLN A 51 22.11 -3.29 -1.23
N LEU A 52 22.48 -2.10 -1.73
CA LEU A 52 23.38 -1.95 -2.88
C LEU A 52 24.85 -2.25 -2.52
N GLU A 53 25.27 -1.89 -1.31
CA GLU A 53 26.62 -2.13 -0.79
C GLU A 53 26.82 -3.56 -0.26
N ALA A 54 25.73 -4.29 -0.02
CA ALA A 54 25.80 -5.68 0.41
C ALA A 54 26.51 -6.52 -0.66
N PRO A 55 27.44 -7.42 -0.26
CA PRO A 55 28.22 -8.20 -1.21
C PRO A 55 27.29 -8.99 -2.16
N PRO A 56 27.52 -8.92 -3.49
CA PRO A 56 26.64 -9.52 -4.45
C PRO A 56 26.59 -11.04 -4.22
N ARG A 57 25.37 -11.59 -4.12
CA ARG A 57 25.18 -13.05 -4.07
C ARG A 57 25.39 -13.72 -5.44
N CYS A 58 25.57 -12.94 -6.51
CA CYS A 58 25.83 -13.41 -7.88
C CYS A 58 26.67 -12.37 -8.65
N ASP A 59 27.67 -12.83 -9.41
CA ASP A 59 28.68 -12.03 -10.13
C ASP A 59 28.20 -11.26 -11.36
N VAL A 60 26.89 -11.03 -11.52
CA VAL A 60 26.37 -10.39 -12.74
C VAL A 60 26.23 -8.89 -12.50
N ALA A 61 27.27 -8.15 -12.88
CA ALA A 61 27.45 -6.70 -12.72
C ALA A 61 26.32 -5.82 -13.33
N ASP A 62 25.32 -6.41 -14.00
CA ASP A 62 24.24 -5.67 -14.67
C ASP A 62 22.89 -6.42 -14.67
N SER A 63 22.54 -7.06 -13.55
CA SER A 63 21.25 -7.75 -13.45
C SER A 63 20.06 -6.78 -13.40
N PRO A 64 18.91 -7.07 -14.05
CA PRO A 64 17.68 -6.28 -13.94
C PRO A 64 17.20 -6.08 -12.49
N ARG A 65 17.58 -6.99 -11.59
CA ARG A 65 17.43 -6.83 -10.15
C ARG A 65 18.21 -5.64 -9.61
N LEU A 66 19.51 -5.54 -9.90
CA LEU A 66 20.35 -4.45 -9.42
C LEU A 66 19.88 -3.11 -10.00
N HIS A 67 19.56 -3.08 -11.29
CA HIS A 67 18.99 -1.91 -11.96
C HIS A 67 17.68 -1.43 -11.30
N SER A 68 16.76 -2.35 -11.02
CA SER A 68 15.50 -1.97 -10.36
C SER A 68 15.73 -1.52 -8.91
N LEU A 69 16.73 -2.06 -8.21
CA LEU A 69 17.09 -1.64 -6.85
C LEU A 69 17.72 -0.23 -6.84
N SER A 70 18.62 0.06 -7.78
CA SER A 70 19.23 1.38 -7.90
C SER A 70 18.22 2.46 -8.31
N ASN A 71 17.19 2.07 -9.05
CA ASN A 71 16.17 2.99 -9.57
C ASN A 71 14.95 3.13 -8.66
N ILE A 72 14.92 2.50 -7.47
CA ILE A 72 13.86 2.79 -6.50
C ILE A 72 13.98 4.26 -6.08
N ARG A 73 12.88 5.01 -6.19
CA ARG A 73 12.84 6.44 -5.85
C ARG A 73 12.03 6.65 -4.59
N PHE A 74 12.53 7.50 -3.69
CA PHE A 74 11.83 7.89 -2.46
C PHE A 74 11.57 9.39 -2.48
N ILE A 75 10.28 9.76 -2.49
CA ILE A 75 9.83 11.14 -2.68
C ILE A 75 8.89 11.61 -1.57
N ALA A 76 8.88 12.92 -1.35
CA ALA A 76 7.95 13.55 -0.43
C ALA A 76 6.62 13.79 -1.13
N GLY A 77 5.53 13.35 -0.52
CA GLY A 77 4.18 13.57 -1.00
C GLY A 77 3.17 13.36 0.12
N ASP A 78 2.11 14.16 0.12
CA ASP A 78 1.00 14.06 1.05
C ASP A 78 -0.22 13.45 0.35
N VAL A 79 -0.65 12.29 0.86
CA VAL A 79 -1.80 11.54 0.36
C VAL A 79 -3.12 12.23 0.68
N LEU A 80 -3.18 13.04 1.74
CA LEU A 80 -4.42 13.70 2.18
C LEU A 80 -4.76 14.93 1.35
N LYS A 81 -3.77 15.53 0.70
CA LYS A 81 -3.93 16.71 -0.17
C LYS A 81 -4.57 16.34 -1.51
N ASP A 82 -5.41 17.23 -2.01
CA ASP A 82 -6.11 17.03 -3.28
C ASP A 82 -5.22 17.32 -4.51
N PRO A 83 -5.59 16.81 -5.71
CA PRO A 83 -4.94 17.17 -6.96
C PRO A 83 -4.87 18.69 -7.15
N GLY A 84 -3.72 19.20 -7.56
CA GLY A 84 -3.46 20.64 -7.69
C GLY A 84 -2.88 21.31 -6.44
N GLU A 85 -3.02 20.72 -5.24
CA GLU A 85 -2.35 21.24 -4.05
C GLU A 85 -0.83 20.99 -4.09
N ALA A 86 -0.07 21.95 -3.57
CA ALA A 86 1.37 21.80 -3.40
C ALA A 86 1.68 20.58 -2.52
N ASP A 87 2.68 19.79 -2.91
CA ASP A 87 3.13 18.56 -2.25
C ASP A 87 2.16 17.36 -2.29
N ASN A 88 1.07 17.37 -3.08
CA ASN A 88 0.29 16.16 -3.26
C ASN A 88 1.12 15.04 -3.94
N VAL A 89 0.68 13.79 -3.79
CA VAL A 89 1.40 12.64 -4.35
C VAL A 89 1.51 12.68 -5.87
N CYS A 90 0.46 13.04 -6.60
CA CYS A 90 0.47 13.08 -8.07
C CYS A 90 1.51 14.07 -8.61
N ASN A 91 1.58 15.28 -8.03
CA ASN A 91 2.56 16.32 -8.35
C ASN A 91 3.99 15.82 -8.08
N ALA A 92 4.19 15.13 -6.96
CA ALA A 92 5.49 14.53 -6.65
C ALA A 92 5.85 13.42 -7.66
N LEU A 93 4.88 12.63 -8.10
CA LEU A 93 5.09 11.58 -9.10
C LEU A 93 5.35 12.14 -10.51
N TYR A 94 4.72 13.24 -10.91
CA TYR A 94 5.02 13.91 -12.18
C TYR A 94 6.49 14.35 -12.28
N GLN A 95 7.06 14.86 -11.19
CA GLN A 95 8.49 15.22 -11.13
C GLN A 95 9.44 14.01 -11.32
N VAL A 96 8.91 12.80 -11.17
CA VAL A 96 9.66 11.55 -11.10
C VAL A 96 9.47 10.74 -12.38
N TRP A 97 8.24 10.52 -12.82
CA TRP A 97 7.92 9.77 -14.04
C TRP A 97 7.85 10.65 -15.30
N GLY A 98 7.90 11.97 -15.15
CA GLY A 98 7.77 12.95 -16.22
C GLY A 98 6.31 13.27 -16.53
N ASP A 99 6.11 14.20 -17.48
CA ASP A 99 4.78 14.70 -17.90
C ASP A 99 4.03 13.70 -18.81
N LYS A 100 3.99 12.42 -18.42
CA LYS A 100 3.11 11.44 -19.06
C LYS A 100 1.70 11.65 -18.56
N ASP A 101 0.80 12.00 -19.48
CA ASP A 101 -0.63 12.10 -19.23
C ASP A 101 -1.34 10.94 -19.99
N PRO A 102 -2.03 10.01 -19.29
CA PRO A 102 -2.21 9.95 -17.84
C PRO A 102 -0.99 9.37 -17.11
N LEU A 103 -0.83 9.77 -15.85
CA LEU A 103 0.14 9.21 -14.93
C LEU A 103 -0.34 7.83 -14.44
N THR A 104 0.30 6.75 -14.86
CA THR A 104 -0.16 5.38 -14.55
C THR A 104 0.72 4.68 -13.52
N CYS A 105 0.12 3.93 -12.60
CA CYS A 105 0.79 3.05 -11.65
C CYS A 105 0.07 1.70 -11.58
N ASP A 106 0.72 0.61 -12.00
CA ASP A 106 0.10 -0.71 -12.10
C ASP A 106 -0.43 -1.27 -10.76
N VAL A 107 0.36 -1.11 -9.69
CA VAL A 107 0.10 -1.69 -8.38
C VAL A 107 0.35 -0.65 -7.29
N LEU A 108 -0.65 -0.38 -6.45
CA LEU A 108 -0.55 0.53 -5.32
C LEU A 108 -0.61 -0.26 -4.00
N LEU A 109 0.43 -0.13 -3.17
CA LEU A 109 0.52 -0.77 -1.86
C LEU A 109 0.59 0.32 -0.78
N SER A 110 -0.18 0.18 0.30
CA SER A 110 -0.12 1.14 1.41
C SER A 110 -0.35 0.49 2.77
N ASN A 111 0.45 0.92 3.75
CA ASN A 111 0.18 0.74 5.17
C ASN A 111 -0.09 2.12 5.79
N PRO A 112 -1.32 2.65 5.67
CA PRO A 112 -1.66 3.96 6.17
C PRO A 112 -1.78 3.97 7.71
N PRO A 113 -1.70 5.15 8.36
CA PRO A 113 -2.04 5.28 9.77
C PRO A 113 -3.50 4.89 10.01
N TYR A 114 -3.75 3.73 10.63
CA TYR A 114 -5.10 3.17 10.82
C TYR A 114 -5.66 3.34 12.24
N VAL A 115 -4.92 3.99 13.15
CA VAL A 115 -5.34 4.20 14.54
C VAL A 115 -6.08 5.53 14.68
N SER A 116 -7.29 5.51 15.23
CA SER A 116 -8.05 6.74 15.51
C SER A 116 -7.46 7.53 16.69
N SER A 117 -7.61 8.87 16.68
CA SER A 117 -7.17 9.74 17.78
C SER A 117 -7.75 9.36 19.15
N LYS A 118 -8.94 8.75 19.18
CA LYS A 118 -9.61 8.30 20.40
C LYS A 118 -8.98 7.02 20.96
N SER A 119 -8.66 6.05 20.09
CA SER A 119 -8.02 4.78 20.51
C SER A 119 -6.56 4.96 20.93
N PHE A 120 -5.87 5.97 20.39
CA PHE A 120 -4.53 6.37 20.84
C PHE A 120 -4.49 6.79 22.33
N ARG A 121 -5.59 7.34 22.87
CA ARG A 121 -5.65 7.74 24.29
C ARG A 121 -5.91 6.56 25.24
N THR A 122 -6.50 5.48 24.75
CA THR A 122 -6.99 4.36 25.59
C THR A 122 -6.23 3.05 25.42
N VAL A 123 -5.59 2.78 24.27
CA VAL A 123 -5.08 1.42 23.94
C VAL A 123 -3.55 1.33 23.81
N THR A 124 -2.79 2.43 23.80
CA THR A 124 -1.33 2.31 23.65
C THR A 124 -0.65 1.79 24.93
N ALA A 125 -0.08 0.58 24.86
CA ALA A 125 0.92 0.12 25.81
C ALA A 125 2.01 1.19 26.02
N PRO A 126 2.61 1.33 27.23
CA PRO A 126 3.51 2.43 27.58
C PRO A 126 4.69 2.68 26.62
N SER A 127 5.10 1.66 25.85
CA SER A 127 6.19 1.69 24.87
C SER A 127 5.87 2.44 23.57
N VAL A 128 4.61 2.47 23.11
CA VAL A 128 4.21 3.16 21.88
C VAL A 128 4.13 4.68 22.10
N ARG A 129 3.72 5.10 23.31
CA ARG A 129 3.56 6.50 23.69
C ARG A 129 4.88 7.30 23.77
N HIS A 130 6.01 6.61 23.95
CA HIS A 130 7.32 7.25 24.15
C HIS A 130 8.24 7.23 22.92
N TYR A 131 8.01 6.35 21.94
CA TYR A 131 9.01 6.09 20.88
C TYR A 131 8.54 6.35 19.43
N GLU A 132 7.24 6.50 19.17
CA GLU A 132 6.77 6.82 17.80
C GLU A 132 6.44 8.31 17.62
N PRO A 133 6.90 8.95 16.51
CA PRO A 133 6.61 10.36 16.24
C PRO A 133 5.12 10.56 15.93
N LYS A 134 4.42 11.47 16.63
CA LYS A 134 2.96 11.69 16.52
C LYS A 134 2.39 11.87 15.09
N LEU A 135 3.20 12.39 14.16
CA LEU A 135 2.86 12.50 12.72
C LEU A 135 2.60 11.14 12.04
N ALA A 136 3.00 10.06 12.70
CA ALA A 136 2.80 8.70 12.27
C ALA A 136 1.39 8.14 12.50
N LEU A 137 0.61 8.78 13.37
CA LEU A 137 -0.51 8.13 14.03
C LEU A 137 -1.78 8.98 14.08
N VAL A 138 -1.73 10.24 13.63
CA VAL A 138 -2.90 11.14 13.64
C VAL A 138 -2.89 12.05 12.40
N PRO A 139 -3.88 11.96 11.49
CA PRO A 139 -4.06 12.96 10.45
C PRO A 139 -4.41 14.31 11.10
N SER A 140 -3.54 15.32 10.94
CA SER A 140 -3.69 16.62 11.63
C SER A 140 -4.71 17.56 10.96
N CYS A 141 -5.55 17.06 10.06
CA CYS A 141 -6.43 17.89 9.25
C CYS A 141 -7.76 17.19 8.95
N LEU A 142 -8.63 17.08 9.94
CA LEU A 142 -10.06 16.84 9.68
C LEU A 142 -10.90 17.82 10.50
N THR A 143 -11.35 18.85 9.79
CA THR A 143 -12.45 19.72 10.20
C THR A 143 -13.76 18.92 10.17
N ASN A 144 -14.41 18.80 11.34
CA ASN A 144 -15.86 18.69 11.54
C ASN A 144 -16.70 17.96 10.46
N SER A 145 -16.40 16.70 10.16
CA SER A 145 -17.41 15.80 9.56
C SER A 145 -17.61 14.59 10.47
N ASP A 146 -18.75 14.54 11.16
CA ASP A 146 -19.14 13.46 12.08
C ASP A 146 -19.33 12.07 11.42
N GLN A 147 -18.96 11.90 10.14
CA GLN A 147 -19.30 10.72 9.34
C GLN A 147 -18.13 9.77 9.07
N VAL A 148 -16.87 10.17 9.23
CA VAL A 148 -15.71 9.30 9.00
C VAL A 148 -15.02 9.05 10.33
N ALA A 149 -14.93 7.79 10.74
CA ALA A 149 -14.09 7.42 11.87
C ALA A 149 -12.67 7.92 11.57
N ASP A 150 -12.09 8.73 12.44
CA ASP A 150 -10.79 9.40 12.24
C ASP A 150 -9.64 8.46 11.82
N GLY A 151 -9.73 7.17 12.17
CA GLY A 151 -8.78 6.13 11.74
C GLY A 151 -8.94 5.66 10.28
N ASP A 152 -10.01 6.06 9.58
CA ASP A 152 -10.33 5.64 8.22
C ASP A 152 -10.06 6.75 7.18
N ALA A 153 -9.65 7.95 7.62
CA ALA A 153 -9.57 9.13 6.77
C ALA A 153 -8.60 9.02 5.58
N PHE A 154 -7.59 8.16 5.69
CA PHE A 154 -6.63 7.93 4.61
C PHE A 154 -7.22 7.10 3.47
N TYR A 155 -8.13 6.16 3.75
CA TYR A 155 -8.57 5.19 2.73
C TYR A 155 -9.32 5.83 1.56
N PRO A 156 -10.29 6.75 1.76
CA PRO A 156 -10.94 7.44 0.63
C PRO A 156 -9.93 8.19 -0.26
N LYS A 157 -8.92 8.83 0.35
CA LYS A 157 -7.88 9.56 -0.38
C LYS A 157 -6.97 8.62 -1.17
N ILE A 158 -6.57 7.48 -0.58
CA ILE A 158 -5.77 6.45 -1.28
C ILE A 158 -6.56 5.80 -2.41
N LEU A 159 -7.83 5.49 -2.19
CA LEU A 159 -8.71 4.92 -3.22
C LEU A 159 -8.90 5.89 -4.40
N ASN A 160 -9.05 7.19 -4.11
CA ASN A 160 -9.09 8.23 -5.15
C ASN A 160 -7.76 8.37 -5.89
N LEU A 161 -6.64 8.29 -5.18
CA LEU A 161 -5.30 8.28 -5.77
C LEU A 161 -5.13 7.06 -6.70
N ALA A 162 -5.55 5.87 -6.28
CA ALA A 162 -5.53 4.67 -7.11
C ALA A 162 -6.40 4.80 -8.37
N LYS A 163 -7.53 5.52 -8.26
CA LYS A 163 -8.36 5.86 -9.42
C LYS A 163 -7.60 6.74 -10.41
N GLN A 164 -6.97 7.81 -9.93
CA GLN A 164 -6.19 8.77 -10.73
C GLN A 164 -4.97 8.13 -11.39
N LEU A 165 -4.28 7.24 -10.68
CA LEU A 165 -3.12 6.51 -11.18
C LEU A 165 -3.48 5.31 -12.07
N GLU A 166 -4.76 5.14 -12.38
CA GLU A 166 -5.28 4.00 -13.14
C GLU A 166 -4.83 2.63 -12.61
N SER A 167 -4.66 2.51 -11.29
CA SER A 167 -4.08 1.31 -10.70
C SER A 167 -4.95 0.08 -10.90
N ASN A 168 -4.31 -0.98 -11.38
CA ASN A 168 -4.96 -2.25 -11.69
C ASN A 168 -5.11 -3.12 -10.45
N ILE A 169 -4.22 -2.96 -9.46
CA ILE A 169 -4.24 -3.69 -8.20
C ILE A 169 -3.95 -2.73 -7.05
N ILE A 170 -4.69 -2.88 -5.94
CA ILE A 170 -4.40 -2.20 -4.68
C ILE A 170 -4.37 -3.19 -3.52
N LEU A 171 -3.51 -2.91 -2.53
CA LEU A 171 -3.49 -3.60 -1.25
C LEU A 171 -3.30 -2.58 -0.13
N LEU A 172 -4.27 -2.50 0.78
CA LEU A 172 -4.31 -1.55 1.88
C LEU A 172 -4.29 -2.29 3.20
N GLU A 173 -3.30 -2.04 4.05
CA GLU A 173 -3.25 -2.57 5.41
C GLU A 173 -4.33 -1.91 6.28
N VAL A 174 -4.94 -2.69 7.16
CA VAL A 174 -5.99 -2.27 8.10
C VAL A 174 -5.74 -2.88 9.50
N ALA A 175 -6.32 -2.25 10.52
CA ALA A 175 -6.15 -2.64 11.91
C ALA A 175 -6.82 -3.98 12.24
N ASP A 176 -8.04 -4.18 11.75
CA ASP A 176 -8.93 -5.29 12.09
C ASP A 176 -9.99 -5.53 11.01
N ILE A 177 -10.82 -6.56 11.22
CA ILE A 177 -11.86 -6.98 10.28
C ILE A 177 -12.98 -5.94 10.13
N GLU A 178 -13.31 -5.20 11.20
CA GLU A 178 -14.37 -4.19 11.14
C GLU A 178 -13.94 -3.03 10.25
N GLN A 179 -12.68 -2.60 10.37
CA GLN A 179 -12.09 -1.63 9.46
C GLN A 179 -11.96 -2.17 8.05
N ALA A 180 -11.57 -3.45 7.88
CA ALA A 180 -11.51 -4.08 6.57
C ALA A 180 -12.86 -4.01 5.83
N VAL A 181 -13.96 -4.30 6.53
CA VAL A 181 -15.32 -4.23 5.98
C VAL A 181 -15.67 -2.79 5.52
N ARG A 182 -15.36 -1.78 6.34
CA ARG A 182 -15.60 -0.38 5.97
C ARG A 182 -14.75 0.07 4.76
N VAL A 183 -13.48 -0.31 4.72
CA VAL A 183 -12.58 0.01 3.60
C VAL A 183 -12.99 -0.73 2.33
N ALA A 184 -13.43 -1.99 2.44
CA ALA A 184 -14.00 -2.74 1.31
C ALA A 184 -15.27 -2.06 0.78
N SER A 185 -16.17 -1.61 1.66
CA SER A 185 -17.36 -0.82 1.28
C SER A 185 -16.97 0.41 0.45
N MET A 186 -16.00 1.21 0.93
CA MET A 186 -15.52 2.39 0.23
C MET A 186 -14.95 2.07 -1.16
N ALA A 187 -14.23 0.95 -1.30
CA ALA A 187 -13.71 0.52 -2.60
C ALA A 187 -14.88 0.13 -3.53
N MET A 188 -15.84 -0.64 -3.04
CA MET A 188 -17.00 -1.10 -3.83
C MET A 188 -17.87 0.06 -4.32
N GLU A 189 -18.07 1.09 -3.50
CA GLU A 189 -18.83 2.30 -3.86
C GLU A 189 -18.25 3.02 -5.10
N GLN A 190 -16.95 2.90 -5.37
CA GLN A 190 -16.34 3.49 -6.56
C GLN A 190 -16.75 2.81 -7.88
N SER A 191 -17.37 1.61 -7.83
CA SER A 191 -17.78 0.82 -9.00
C SER A 191 -16.67 0.63 -10.04
N LEU A 192 -15.41 0.65 -9.57
CA LEU A 192 -14.20 0.61 -10.41
C LEU A 192 -13.53 -0.76 -10.40
N TRP A 193 -13.65 -1.48 -9.28
CA TRP A 193 -12.97 -2.74 -9.02
C TRP A 193 -13.79 -3.90 -9.56
N ALA A 194 -13.15 -4.82 -10.26
CA ALA A 194 -13.75 -6.06 -10.71
C ALA A 194 -13.92 -7.07 -9.56
N GLY A 195 -13.05 -6.99 -8.55
CA GLY A 195 -13.15 -7.77 -7.33
C GLY A 195 -12.53 -7.04 -6.14
N VAL A 196 -13.11 -7.29 -4.97
CA VAL A 196 -12.64 -6.81 -3.66
C VAL A 196 -12.62 -8.01 -2.71
N GLU A 197 -11.52 -8.16 -1.99
CA GLU A 197 -11.27 -9.24 -1.05
C GLU A 197 -10.68 -8.68 0.24
N ILE A 198 -10.91 -9.40 1.35
CA ILE A 198 -10.28 -9.10 2.63
C ILE A 198 -9.29 -10.22 2.93
N TRP A 199 -8.03 -9.86 3.16
CA TRP A 199 -6.97 -10.83 3.45
C TRP A 199 -6.61 -10.80 4.93
N ARG A 200 -6.51 -12.00 5.52
CA ARG A 200 -6.07 -12.18 6.90
C ARG A 200 -4.55 -12.25 7.01
N ASP A 201 -4.03 -12.36 8.24
CA ASP A 201 -2.60 -12.47 8.56
C ASP A 201 -1.87 -13.50 7.66
N GLU A 202 -2.49 -14.65 7.42
CA GLU A 202 -1.95 -15.72 6.59
C GLU A 202 -2.87 -16.01 5.40
N PRO A 203 -2.74 -15.28 4.27
CA PRO A 203 -3.62 -15.43 3.11
C PRO A 203 -3.44 -16.77 2.37
N ASP A 204 -2.27 -17.40 2.50
CA ASP A 204 -1.97 -18.75 1.97
C ASP A 204 -2.36 -19.86 2.96
N GLY A 205 -2.95 -19.50 4.10
CA GLY A 205 -3.48 -20.45 5.07
C GLY A 205 -4.62 -21.30 4.52
N ASP A 206 -4.97 -22.34 5.26
CA ASP A 206 -5.89 -23.42 4.86
C ASP A 206 -7.15 -22.89 4.12
N SER A 207 -7.18 -23.03 2.80
CA SER A 207 -8.21 -22.53 1.87
C SER A 207 -9.55 -23.26 1.99
N SER A 208 -9.64 -24.20 2.93
CA SER A 208 -10.77 -25.07 3.21
C SER A 208 -11.99 -24.33 3.79
N GLN A 209 -11.84 -23.06 4.18
CA GLN A 209 -12.93 -22.21 4.68
C GLN A 209 -12.94 -20.86 3.95
N LEU A 210 -13.39 -20.86 2.69
CA LEU A 210 -13.81 -19.63 2.02
C LEU A 210 -14.91 -18.99 2.86
N THR A 211 -14.54 -17.95 3.62
CA THR A 211 -15.47 -17.20 4.44
C THR A 211 -15.93 -16.00 3.62
N GLN A 212 -17.23 -15.79 3.50
CA GLN A 212 -17.77 -14.60 2.86
C GLN A 212 -18.41 -13.71 3.92
N ILE A 213 -18.23 -12.41 3.79
CA ILE A 213 -18.88 -11.41 4.63
C ILE A 213 -19.76 -10.55 3.73
N ASP A 214 -20.98 -10.27 4.18
CA ASP A 214 -21.87 -9.33 3.53
C ASP A 214 -21.38 -7.89 3.80
N VAL A 215 -21.02 -7.20 2.71
CA VAL A 215 -20.66 -5.79 2.71
C VAL A 215 -21.64 -5.08 1.77
N ASN A 216 -22.60 -4.36 2.36
CA ASN A 216 -23.65 -3.61 1.64
C ASN A 216 -24.46 -4.45 0.63
N GLY A 217 -24.83 -5.69 0.99
CA GLY A 217 -25.60 -6.59 0.15
C GLY A 217 -24.78 -7.36 -0.88
N SER A 218 -23.45 -7.26 -0.81
CA SER A 218 -22.52 -7.97 -1.69
C SER A 218 -21.58 -8.86 -0.89
N LEU A 219 -21.36 -10.08 -1.36
CA LEU A 219 -20.50 -11.05 -0.68
C LEU A 219 -19.03 -10.77 -1.01
N VAL A 220 -18.26 -10.37 0.00
CA VAL A 220 -16.81 -10.15 -0.09
C VAL A 220 -16.09 -11.37 0.46
N THR A 221 -15.17 -11.92 -0.33
CA THR A 221 -14.36 -13.08 0.06
C THR A 221 -13.32 -12.67 1.10
N VAL A 222 -13.26 -13.41 2.20
CA VAL A 222 -12.22 -13.33 3.22
C VAL A 222 -11.26 -14.50 3.04
N LYS A 223 -10.01 -14.18 2.74
CA LYS A 223 -8.96 -15.15 2.41
C LYS A 223 -8.02 -15.37 3.60
N GLY A 224 -7.73 -16.64 3.89
CA GLY A 224 -6.72 -17.05 4.86
C GLY A 224 -7.21 -17.26 6.29
N SER A 225 -6.27 -17.30 7.22
CA SER A 225 -6.49 -17.50 8.67
C SER A 225 -5.93 -16.33 9.48
N GLY A 226 -6.42 -16.17 10.72
CA GLY A 226 -6.05 -15.07 11.61
C GLY A 226 -6.99 -13.86 11.53
N HIS A 227 -6.47 -12.67 11.84
CA HIS A 227 -7.23 -11.42 11.86
C HIS A 227 -7.26 -10.79 10.47
N GLY A 228 -8.33 -10.08 10.11
CA GLY A 228 -8.36 -9.27 8.90
C GLY A 228 -7.29 -8.17 8.97
N ARG A 229 -6.37 -8.15 8.00
CA ARG A 229 -5.20 -7.27 7.98
C ARG A 229 -5.07 -6.42 6.74
N SER A 230 -5.73 -6.79 5.65
CA SER A 230 -5.67 -5.98 4.45
C SER A 230 -6.92 -6.10 3.60
N VAL A 231 -7.18 -5.04 2.84
CA VAL A 231 -8.16 -5.03 1.76
C VAL A 231 -7.40 -5.07 0.44
N PHE A 232 -7.75 -6.06 -0.38
CA PHE A 232 -7.19 -6.27 -1.70
C PHE A 232 -8.28 -5.98 -2.73
N ALA A 233 -7.99 -5.15 -3.73
CA ALA A 233 -8.92 -4.92 -4.82
C ALA A 233 -8.19 -4.87 -6.15
N TYR A 234 -8.86 -5.31 -7.21
CA TYR A 234 -8.29 -5.39 -8.55
C TYR A 234 -9.30 -5.01 -9.62
N ARG A 235 -8.80 -4.40 -10.70
CA ARG A 235 -9.55 -4.14 -11.94
C ARG A 235 -9.49 -5.38 -12.84
N ARG A 236 -10.25 -5.36 -13.94
CA ARG A 236 -10.27 -6.44 -14.93
C ARG A 236 -8.88 -6.77 -15.51
N GLU A 237 -8.02 -5.77 -15.68
CA GLU A 237 -6.66 -6.06 -16.14
C GLU A 237 -5.83 -6.73 -15.03
N GLY A 238 -5.99 -6.29 -13.79
CA GLY A 238 -5.40 -6.94 -12.61
C GLY A 238 -5.85 -8.39 -12.44
N SER A 239 -7.12 -8.72 -12.74
CA SER A 239 -7.61 -10.10 -12.65
C SER A 239 -6.92 -11.04 -13.64
N LYS A 240 -6.55 -10.55 -14.84
CA LYS A 240 -5.75 -11.32 -15.81
C LYS A 240 -4.34 -11.61 -15.26
N TRP A 241 -3.71 -10.63 -14.62
CA TRP A 241 -2.37 -10.81 -14.04
C TRP A 241 -2.37 -11.83 -12.90
N LEU A 242 -3.48 -11.92 -12.18
CA LEU A 242 -3.69 -12.87 -11.09
C LEU A 242 -4.14 -14.25 -11.57
N GLY A 243 -4.42 -14.43 -12.87
CA GLY A 243 -4.95 -15.67 -13.43
C GLY A 243 -6.38 -15.98 -12.98
N LEU A 244 -7.15 -14.96 -12.60
CA LEU A 244 -8.53 -15.09 -12.10
C LEU A 244 -9.57 -14.96 -13.22
N SER A 245 -9.19 -14.48 -14.40
CA SER A 245 -10.07 -14.46 -15.56
C SER A 245 -10.23 -15.87 -16.13
N HIS A 246 -11.43 -16.43 -16.05
CA HIS A 246 -11.86 -17.41 -17.03
C HIS A 246 -12.04 -16.66 -18.35
N ASP A 247 -11.28 -17.01 -19.38
CA ASP A 247 -11.55 -16.55 -20.74
C ASP A 247 -12.94 -17.09 -21.12
N GLU A 248 -13.98 -16.27 -20.97
CA GLU A 248 -15.24 -16.48 -21.67
C GLU A 248 -14.98 -16.17 -23.16
N TYR A 249 -14.75 -17.24 -23.91
CA TYR A 249 -14.81 -17.26 -25.38
C TYR A 249 -16.23 -17.07 -25.88
#